data_AF-A0A1Y6CTS1-F1
#
_entry.id   AF-A0A1Y6CTS1-F1
#
_cell.length_a   1.000
_cell.length_b   1.000
_cell.length_c   1.000
_cell.angle_alpha   90.00
_cell.angle_beta   90.00
_cell.angle_gamma   90.00
#
_symmetry.space_group_name_H-M   'P 1'
#
loop_
_entity.id
_entity.type
_entity.pdbx_description
1 polymer ?
#
loop_
_entity_poly.entity_id
_entity_poly.type
_entity_poly.pdbx_seq_one_letter_code
_entity_poly.pdbx_strand_id
1 'polypeptide(L)'
;MPGLDLLDVAISLVFLYLLISLIATTLIEFVENVLNKRSAFLLEGMKEMLGSDGRGVVAQVYNHPMVFSLFRGEFKDGGSNLPSYIPSRKFATALLDIVVQQTDGVGTAPLGIQQVRESVDKLPEGQLKSALTAILNKVGDDVEQVRAELAVWYDDSMQRVSGWYQRHTKRVALVVGFLVAASLNADTIGISANLSRDRAMREAFVAVAQGYAQRPAPVTANAGQDFSAFLDEVQKKTPSAGVPMGWNEGNPLPTGFWGILSKLVGLFLTATATTLGASFWFDLLKKLMNMRSTVKPEPAPATTPAASGQ
;
A
#
# COMPACT_ATOMS: atom_id res chain seq x y z
N MET A 1 -22.98 -27.95 -15.50
CA MET A 1 -24.05 -27.00 -15.15
C MET A 1 -23.48 -25.60 -15.37
N PRO A 2 -24.12 -24.73 -16.17
CA PRO A 2 -23.54 -23.44 -16.57
C PRO A 2 -23.12 -22.54 -15.41
N GLY A 3 -23.78 -22.63 -14.24
CA GLY A 3 -23.37 -21.90 -13.04
C GLY A 3 -22.04 -22.35 -12.41
N LEU A 4 -21.68 -23.64 -12.54
CA LEU A 4 -20.40 -24.17 -12.04
C LEU A 4 -19.24 -23.73 -12.94
N ASP A 5 -19.48 -23.63 -14.25
CA ASP A 5 -18.47 -23.17 -15.22
C ASP A 5 -18.10 -21.70 -15.00
N LEU A 6 -19.08 -20.83 -14.74
CA LEU A 6 -18.82 -19.42 -14.43
C LEU A 6 -18.03 -19.24 -13.13
N LEU A 7 -18.36 -20.04 -12.09
CA LEU A 7 -17.62 -20.04 -10.82
C LEU A 7 -16.15 -20.45 -11.03
N ASP A 8 -15.89 -21.48 -11.82
CA ASP A 8 -14.54 -21.96 -12.13
C ASP A 8 -13.73 -20.92 -12.95
N VAL A 9 -14.36 -20.17 -13.86
CA VAL A 9 -13.73 -19.03 -14.55
C VAL A 9 -13.39 -17.92 -13.55
N ALA A 10 -14.32 -17.56 -12.66
CA ALA A 10 -14.10 -16.53 -11.65
C ALA A 10 -12.94 -16.89 -10.71
N ILE A 11 -12.89 -18.14 -10.25
CA ILE A 11 -11.78 -18.69 -9.45
C ILE A 11 -10.45 -18.52 -10.18
N SER A 12 -10.39 -18.93 -11.45
CA SER A 12 -9.16 -18.89 -12.23
C SER A 12 -8.66 -17.46 -12.43
N LEU A 13 -9.57 -16.52 -12.67
CA LEU A 13 -9.25 -15.09 -12.78
C LEU A 13 -8.79 -14.48 -11.45
N VAL A 14 -9.49 -14.77 -10.36
CA VAL A 14 -9.12 -14.31 -9.01
C VAL A 14 -7.73 -14.82 -8.62
N PHE A 15 -7.44 -16.09 -8.95
CA PHE A 15 -6.14 -16.68 -8.69
C PHE A 15 -5.03 -16.01 -9.52
N LEU A 16 -5.28 -15.69 -10.79
CA LEU A 16 -4.34 -14.92 -11.61
C LEU A 16 -4.09 -13.52 -11.05
N TYR A 17 -5.14 -12.81 -10.63
CA TYR A 17 -4.98 -11.49 -10.01
C TYR A 17 -4.19 -11.55 -8.70
N LEU A 18 -4.38 -12.60 -7.90
CA LEU A 18 -3.57 -12.83 -6.70
C LEU A 18 -2.09 -12.88 -7.05
N LEU A 19 -1.71 -13.71 -8.03
CA LEU A 19 -0.31 -13.89 -8.44
C LEU A 19 0.30 -12.61 -9.00
N ILE A 20 -0.42 -11.92 -9.88
CA ILE A 20 0.03 -10.65 -10.46
C ILE A 20 0.17 -9.59 -9.36
N SER A 21 -0.76 -9.56 -8.39
CA SER A 21 -0.71 -8.64 -7.25
C SER A 21 0.45 -8.92 -6.32
N LEU A 22 0.90 -10.16 -6.16
CA LEU A 22 2.11 -10.48 -5.37
C LEU A 22 3.36 -9.87 -6.00
N ILE A 23 3.51 -10.01 -7.32
CA ILE A 23 4.62 -9.41 -8.07
C ILE A 23 4.56 -7.88 -7.98
N ALA A 24 3.40 -7.30 -8.26
CA ALA A 24 3.23 -5.86 -8.24
C ALA A 24 3.47 -5.27 -6.85
N THR A 25 3.03 -5.92 -5.77
CA THR A 25 3.28 -5.45 -4.40
C THR A 25 4.78 -5.41 -4.11
N THR A 26 5.53 -6.45 -4.51
CA THR A 26 7.00 -6.49 -4.35
C THR A 26 7.69 -5.36 -5.12
N LEU A 27 7.23 -5.07 -6.34
CA LEU A 27 7.77 -3.96 -7.15
C LEU A 27 7.39 -2.59 -6.58
N ILE A 28 6.17 -2.42 -6.08
CA ILE A 28 5.73 -1.19 -5.42
C ILE A 28 6.58 -0.95 -4.17
N GLU A 29 6.80 -1.96 -3.34
CA GLU A 29 7.68 -1.88 -2.17
C GLU A 29 9.11 -1.50 -2.57
N PHE A 30 9.66 -2.10 -3.62
CA PHE A 30 10.98 -1.73 -4.14
C PHE A 30 11.06 -0.27 -4.58
N VAL A 31 10.08 0.19 -5.36
CA VAL A 31 10.03 1.58 -5.85
C VAL A 31 9.90 2.56 -4.68
N GLU A 32 9.00 2.30 -3.72
CA GLU A 32 8.81 3.17 -2.56
C GLU A 32 10.05 3.20 -1.65
N ASN A 33 10.72 2.06 -1.47
CA ASN A 33 11.97 1.97 -0.70
C ASN A 33 13.11 2.78 -1.34
N VAL A 34 13.24 2.75 -2.67
CA VAL A 34 14.25 3.54 -3.39
C VAL A 34 13.93 5.03 -3.38
N LEU A 35 12.64 5.38 -3.51
CA LEU A 35 12.22 6.77 -3.57
C LEU A 35 12.20 7.47 -2.20
N ASN A 36 12.07 6.74 -1.08
CA ASN A 36 12.03 7.25 0.30
C ASN A 36 11.12 8.48 0.49
N LYS A 37 10.05 8.58 -0.30
CA LYS A 37 9.24 9.80 -0.43
C LYS A 37 8.51 10.18 0.84
N ARG A 38 8.21 9.22 1.72
CA ARG A 38 7.52 9.48 2.99
C ARG A 38 8.23 10.52 3.85
N SER A 39 9.56 10.44 3.96
CA SER A 39 10.36 11.43 4.68
C SER A 39 10.36 12.80 4.00
N ALA A 40 10.37 12.83 2.66
CA ALA A 40 10.28 14.06 1.89
C ALA A 40 8.92 14.75 2.03
N PHE A 41 7.81 13.99 2.00
CA PHE A 41 6.46 14.52 2.26
C PHE A 41 6.33 15.07 3.68
N LEU A 42 6.92 14.40 4.68
CA LEU A 42 6.96 14.91 6.04
C LEU A 42 7.71 16.25 6.11
N LEU A 43 8.90 16.33 5.50
CA LEU A 43 9.69 17.56 5.46
C LEU A 43 8.93 18.71 4.76
N GLU A 44 8.28 18.42 3.64
CA GLU A 44 7.47 19.40 2.90
C GLU A 44 6.27 19.88 3.72
N GLY A 45 5.56 18.96 4.38
CA GLY A 45 4.48 19.30 5.31
C GLY A 45 4.92 20.17 6.48
N MET A 46 6.09 19.87 7.05
CA MET A 46 6.72 20.67 8.11
C MET A 46 7.07 22.09 7.62
N LYS A 47 7.62 22.20 6.40
CA LYS A 47 7.93 23.51 5.78
C LYS A 47 6.68 24.33 5.53
N GLU A 48 5.62 23.72 5.04
CA GLU A 48 4.35 24.43 4.82
C GLU A 48 3.71 24.89 6.13
N MET A 49 3.64 24.01 7.13
CA MET A 49 3.02 24.29 8.42
C MET A 49 3.78 25.35 9.23
N LEU A 50 5.11 25.35 9.15
CA LEU A 50 5.97 26.29 9.87
C LEU A 50 6.33 27.56 9.07
N GLY A 51 5.95 27.63 7.78
CA GLY A 51 6.14 28.79 6.90
C GLY A 51 7.52 28.91 6.23
N SER A 52 7.64 29.78 5.22
CA SER A 52 8.84 29.99 4.39
C SER A 52 10.05 30.58 5.14
N ASP A 53 9.79 31.36 6.19
CA ASP A 53 10.79 31.87 7.14
C ASP A 53 11.11 30.83 8.23
N GLY A 54 10.26 29.79 8.33
CA GLY A 54 10.40 28.61 9.19
C GLY A 54 11.41 27.58 8.69
N ARG A 55 12.18 27.83 7.62
CA ARG A 55 13.32 26.96 7.26
C ARG A 55 14.31 26.80 8.42
N GLY A 56 14.52 27.87 9.20
CA GLY A 56 15.29 27.82 10.43
C GLY A 56 14.61 26.97 11.51
N VAL A 57 13.31 27.17 11.74
CA VAL A 57 12.54 26.43 12.76
C VAL A 57 12.46 24.94 12.43
N VAL A 58 12.22 24.57 11.17
CA VAL A 58 12.23 23.18 10.71
C VAL A 58 13.58 22.53 11.03
N ALA A 59 14.69 23.19 10.69
CA ALA A 59 16.02 22.68 11.01
C ALA A 59 16.24 22.53 12.53
N GLN A 60 15.77 23.51 13.33
CA GLN A 60 15.84 23.43 14.79
C GLN A 60 15.01 22.26 15.33
N VAL A 61 13.80 22.02 14.79
CA VAL A 61 12.97 20.88 15.18
C VAL A 61 13.67 19.57 14.87
N TYR A 62 14.25 19.40 13.69
CA TYR A 62 14.98 18.17 13.35
C TYR A 62 16.24 17.96 14.20
N ASN A 63 16.93 19.04 14.56
CA ASN A 63 18.13 18.98 15.42
C ASN A 63 17.79 18.93 16.92
N HIS A 64 16.51 19.03 17.32
CA HIS A 64 16.10 19.04 18.72
C HIS A 64 16.33 17.66 19.38
N PRO A 65 16.76 17.58 20.66
CA PRO A 65 17.00 16.33 21.39
C PRO A 65 15.88 15.28 21.32
N MET A 66 14.64 15.73 21.24
CA MET A 66 13.48 14.84 21.14
C MET A 66 13.30 14.20 19.75
N VAL A 67 13.85 14.82 18.70
CA VAL A 67 13.60 14.47 17.29
C VAL A 67 14.86 13.92 16.60
N PHE A 68 16.05 14.45 16.87
CA PHE A 68 17.29 14.04 16.18
C PHE A 68 17.57 12.53 16.29
N SER A 69 17.18 11.91 17.40
CA SER A 69 17.29 10.47 17.64
C SER A 69 16.40 9.61 16.74
N LEU A 70 15.45 10.20 16.01
CA LEU A 70 14.57 9.49 15.08
C LEU A 70 15.24 9.20 13.73
N PHE A 71 16.43 9.73 13.48
CA PHE A 71 17.18 9.49 12.25
C PHE A 71 18.70 9.43 12.47
N ARG A 72 19.43 8.98 11.44
CA ARG A 72 20.89 8.86 11.48
C ARG A 72 21.54 10.03 10.76
N GLY A 73 22.57 10.61 11.39
CA GLY A 73 23.35 11.72 10.83
C GLY A 73 22.74 13.08 11.16
N GLU A 74 23.16 14.10 10.40
CA GLU A 74 22.74 15.48 10.61
C GLU A 74 21.54 15.84 9.71
N PHE A 75 20.73 16.80 10.15
CA PHE A 75 19.68 17.35 9.32
C PHE A 75 20.29 18.01 8.06
N LYS A 76 19.86 17.52 6.90
CA LYS A 76 20.15 18.13 5.59
C LYS A 76 18.85 18.34 4.86
N ASP A 77 18.63 19.55 4.36
CA ASP A 77 17.46 19.82 3.54
C ASP A 77 17.49 18.93 2.28
N GLY A 78 16.41 18.17 2.05
CA GLY A 78 16.35 17.17 0.99
C GLY A 78 17.14 15.88 1.26
N GLY A 79 17.63 15.67 2.48
CA GLY A 79 18.33 14.44 2.86
C GLY A 79 17.43 13.21 2.83
N SER A 80 17.97 12.07 2.39
CA SER A 80 17.24 10.78 2.30
C SER A 80 17.06 10.06 3.63
N ASN A 81 17.80 10.47 4.67
CA ASN A 81 17.84 9.77 5.95
C ASN A 81 16.87 10.34 6.98
N LEU A 82 16.02 11.28 6.60
CA LEU A 82 15.06 11.91 7.51
C LEU A 82 13.99 10.92 7.99
N PRO A 83 13.41 11.12 9.20
CA PRO A 83 12.41 10.23 9.74
C PRO A 83 11.16 10.22 8.84
N SER A 84 10.53 9.05 8.72
CA SER A 84 9.26 8.90 8.00
C SER A 84 8.04 9.36 8.80
N TYR A 85 8.22 9.61 10.10
CA TYR A 85 7.19 10.09 11.02
C TYR A 85 7.85 10.68 12.27
N ILE A 86 7.34 11.80 12.76
CA ILE A 86 7.69 12.36 14.07
C ILE A 86 6.46 12.25 14.97
N PRO A 87 6.54 11.60 16.15
CA PRO A 87 5.43 11.56 17.09
C PRO A 87 5.01 12.96 17.54
N SER A 88 3.69 13.22 17.57
CA SER A 88 3.13 14.55 17.86
C SER A 88 3.60 15.13 19.19
N ARG A 89 3.69 14.32 20.25
CA ARG A 89 4.25 14.75 21.55
C ARG A 89 5.72 15.20 21.47
N LYS A 90 6.54 14.50 20.68
CA LYS A 90 7.96 14.85 20.48
C LYS A 90 8.07 16.17 19.72
N PHE A 91 7.26 16.34 18.67
CA PHE A 91 7.17 17.58 17.91
C PHE A 91 6.70 18.75 18.79
N ALA A 92 5.59 18.60 19.52
CA ALA A 92 5.03 19.65 20.36
C ALA A 92 6.01 20.10 21.44
N THR A 93 6.72 19.16 22.04
CA THR A 93 7.79 19.46 23.01
C THR A 93 8.93 20.22 22.35
N ALA A 94 9.45 19.72 21.22
CA ALA A 94 10.53 20.37 20.50
C ALA A 94 10.18 21.80 20.08
N LEU A 95 8.99 22.00 19.51
CA LEU A 95 8.57 23.32 19.05
C LEU A 95 8.36 24.29 20.22
N LEU A 96 7.76 23.84 21.32
CA LEU A 96 7.59 24.68 22.51
C LEU A 96 8.95 25.08 23.11
N ASP A 97 9.88 24.14 23.23
CA ASP A 97 11.23 24.39 23.72
C ASP A 97 11.96 25.40 22.80
N ILE A 98 11.85 25.25 21.48
CA ILE A 98 12.43 26.16 20.49
C ILE A 98 11.86 27.58 20.60
N VAL A 99 10.54 27.70 20.74
CA VAL A 99 9.87 29.01 20.85
C VAL A 99 10.29 29.71 22.14
N VAL A 100 10.37 28.98 23.26
CA VAL A 100 10.66 29.57 24.57
C VAL A 100 12.16 29.82 24.81
N GLN A 101 13.06 29.00 24.24
CA GLN A 101 14.51 29.18 24.33
C GLN A 101 15.03 30.46 23.65
N GLN A 102 14.19 31.22 22.95
CA GLN A 102 14.52 32.59 22.53
C GLN A 102 14.55 33.60 23.70
N THR A 103 14.30 33.16 24.94
CA THR A 103 14.55 33.94 26.15
C THR A 103 15.79 33.41 26.87
N ASP A 104 16.78 34.29 27.08
CA ASP A 104 18.02 33.99 27.80
C ASP A 104 17.71 33.47 29.21
N GLY A 105 17.87 32.16 29.40
CA GLY A 105 17.77 31.54 30.73
C GLY A 105 17.34 30.09 30.65
N VAL A 106 18.31 29.17 30.75
CA VAL A 106 18.07 27.79 31.19
C VAL A 106 17.67 27.85 32.66
N GLY A 107 16.43 28.25 32.92
CA GLY A 107 15.84 28.27 34.24
C GLY A 107 15.24 26.91 34.54
N THR A 108 15.67 26.28 35.63
CA THR A 108 15.08 25.07 36.22
C THR A 108 13.65 25.29 36.77
N ALA A 109 13.00 26.40 36.40
CA ALA A 109 11.64 26.73 36.80
C ALA A 109 10.64 26.06 35.83
N PRO A 110 9.45 25.66 36.32
CA PRO A 110 8.38 25.21 35.43
C PRO A 110 8.07 26.29 34.39
N LEU A 111 8.01 25.89 33.11
CA LEU A 111 7.56 26.75 32.02
C LEU A 111 6.23 27.42 32.41
N GLY A 112 6.25 28.74 32.54
CA GLY A 112 5.06 29.53 32.83
C GLY A 112 4.34 29.93 31.55
N ILE A 113 3.01 29.95 31.55
CA ILE A 113 2.22 30.35 30.37
C ILE A 113 2.54 31.77 29.89
N GLN A 114 2.87 32.68 30.81
CA GLN A 114 3.26 34.05 30.47
C GLN A 114 4.54 34.08 29.62
N GLN A 115 5.54 33.28 29.97
CA GLN A 115 6.77 33.16 29.17
C GLN A 115 6.48 32.63 27.76
N VAL A 116 5.53 31.69 27.64
CA VAL A 116 5.10 31.19 26.33
C VAL A 116 4.41 32.29 25.52
N ARG A 117 3.50 33.07 26.13
CA ARG A 117 2.83 34.21 25.48
C ARG A 117 3.84 35.24 24.99
N GLU A 118 4.76 35.67 25.85
CA GLU A 118 5.81 36.63 25.51
C GLU A 118 6.73 36.13 24.38
N SER A 119 7.05 34.84 24.38
CA SER A 119 7.89 34.23 23.34
C SER A 119 7.17 34.18 22.00
N VAL A 120 5.87 33.84 22.00
CA VAL A 120 5.04 33.83 20.79
C VAL A 120 4.87 35.23 20.22
N ASP A 121 4.69 36.26 21.06
CA ASP A 121 4.55 37.64 20.62
C ASP A 121 5.80 38.17 19.89
N LYS A 122 6.98 37.65 20.25
CA LYS A 122 8.28 37.98 19.63
C LYS A 122 8.53 37.25 18.31
N LEU A 123 7.74 36.22 17.97
CA LEU A 123 7.91 35.52 16.71
C LEU A 123 7.64 36.48 15.53
N PRO A 124 8.34 36.27 14.40
CA PRO A 124 8.01 36.94 13.15
C PRO A 124 6.56 36.70 12.75
N GLU A 125 5.94 37.69 12.11
CA GLU A 125 4.59 37.53 11.56
C GLU A 125 4.55 36.38 10.54
N GLY A 126 3.56 35.50 10.66
CA GLY A 126 3.45 34.32 9.81
C GLY A 126 2.57 33.22 10.38
N GLN A 127 2.47 32.11 9.66
CA GLN A 127 1.58 30.99 10.00
C GLN A 127 1.86 30.40 11.38
N LEU A 128 3.14 30.26 11.74
CA LEU A 128 3.55 29.72 13.04
C LEU A 128 3.07 30.61 14.20
N LYS A 129 3.29 31.93 14.12
CA LYS A 129 2.82 32.87 15.14
C LYS A 129 1.30 32.84 15.24
N SER A 130 0.59 32.94 14.11
CA SER A 130 -0.87 32.89 14.10
C SER A 130 -1.43 31.60 14.71
N ALA A 131 -0.83 30.44 14.40
CA ALA A 131 -1.25 29.16 14.96
C ALA A 131 -1.02 29.09 16.48
N LEU A 132 0.16 29.50 16.95
CA LEU A 132 0.48 29.49 18.38
C LEU A 132 -0.37 30.49 19.17
N THR A 133 -0.62 31.69 18.63
CA THR A 133 -1.54 32.66 19.24
C THR A 133 -2.96 32.10 19.32
N ALA A 134 -3.44 31.43 18.27
CA ALA A 134 -4.76 30.79 18.29
C ALA A 134 -4.85 29.69 19.36
N ILE A 135 -3.81 28.85 19.49
CA ILE A 135 -3.71 27.85 20.56
C ILE A 135 -3.74 28.55 21.92
N LEU A 136 -2.89 29.55 22.16
CA LEU A 136 -2.82 30.28 23.43
C LEU A 136 -4.10 31.04 23.80
N ASN A 137 -4.94 31.39 22.82
CA ASN A 137 -6.25 31.98 23.08
C ASN A 137 -7.31 30.92 23.42
N LYS A 138 -7.12 29.68 22.96
CA LYS A 138 -8.00 28.54 23.22
C LYS A 138 -7.73 27.91 24.59
N VAL A 139 -6.46 27.73 24.93
CA VAL A 139 -6.03 27.12 26.21
C VAL A 139 -5.60 28.21 27.16
N GLY A 140 -6.21 28.23 28.36
CA GLY A 140 -6.05 29.29 29.36
C GLY A 140 -4.63 29.43 29.91
N ASP A 141 -4.42 29.05 31.17
CA ASP A 141 -3.12 29.24 31.86
C ASP A 141 -2.32 27.93 32.06
N ASP A 142 -2.65 26.88 31.29
CA ASP A 142 -2.07 25.55 31.42
C ASP A 142 -1.15 25.19 30.24
N VAL A 143 0.16 25.12 30.50
CA VAL A 143 1.19 24.80 29.50
C VAL A 143 1.08 23.36 28.99
N GLU A 144 0.59 22.41 29.80
CA GLU A 144 0.39 21.05 29.31
C GLU A 144 -0.79 20.97 28.36
N GLN A 145 -1.81 21.82 28.53
CA GLN A 145 -2.87 21.96 27.53
C GLN A 145 -2.37 22.63 26.25
N VAL A 146 -1.47 23.63 26.33
CA VAL A 146 -0.77 24.18 25.15
C VAL A 146 -0.04 23.09 24.40
N ARG A 147 0.73 22.25 25.11
CA ARG A 147 1.46 21.12 24.51
C ARG A 147 0.51 20.12 23.85
N ALA A 148 -0.61 19.81 24.50
CA ALA A 148 -1.62 18.88 23.97
C ALA A 148 -2.29 19.43 22.70
N GLU A 149 -2.72 20.68 22.72
CA GLU A 149 -3.34 21.34 21.57
C GLU A 149 -2.35 21.50 20.40
N LEU A 150 -1.07 21.75 20.70
CA LEU A 150 -0.03 21.79 19.68
C LEU A 150 0.21 20.41 19.03
N ALA A 151 0.12 19.33 19.82
CA ALA A 151 0.18 17.97 19.29
C ALA A 151 -1.02 17.67 18.38
N VAL A 152 -2.22 18.12 18.75
CA VAL A 152 -3.43 18.00 17.89
C VAL A 152 -3.25 18.77 16.58
N TRP A 153 -2.82 20.04 16.65
CA TRP A 153 -2.57 20.85 15.45
C TRP A 153 -1.55 20.21 14.49
N TYR A 154 -0.51 19.58 15.04
CA TYR A 154 0.45 18.81 14.26
C TYR A 154 -0.18 17.58 13.62
N ASP A 155 -0.94 16.78 14.38
CA ASP A 155 -1.59 15.58 13.85
C ASP A 155 -2.59 15.92 12.73
N ASP A 156 -3.37 16.99 12.88
CA ASP A 156 -4.27 17.51 11.84
C ASP A 156 -3.50 17.92 10.57
N SER A 157 -2.35 18.59 10.74
CA SER A 157 -1.48 18.96 9.62
C SER A 157 -0.88 17.71 8.95
N MET A 158 -0.50 16.70 9.74
CA MET A 158 0.05 15.44 9.22
C MET A 158 -1.00 14.53 8.57
N GLN A 159 -2.28 14.66 8.90
CA GLN A 159 -3.36 13.98 8.16
C GLN A 159 -3.39 14.47 6.70
N ARG A 160 -3.22 15.78 6.46
CA ARG A 160 -3.14 16.34 5.11
C ARG A 160 -1.94 15.79 4.33
N VAL A 161 -0.77 15.76 4.97
CA VAL A 161 0.47 15.21 4.41
C VAL A 161 0.31 13.72 4.07
N SER A 162 -0.27 12.96 4.99
CA SER A 162 -0.60 11.54 4.79
C SER A 162 -1.50 11.35 3.58
N GLY A 163 -2.47 12.25 3.35
CA GLY A 163 -3.30 12.25 2.16
C GLY A 163 -2.54 12.47 0.86
N TRP A 164 -1.56 13.39 0.80
CA TRP A 164 -0.70 13.54 -0.38
C TRP A 164 0.15 12.31 -0.65
N TYR A 165 0.73 11.73 0.41
CA TYR A 165 1.50 10.50 0.31
C TYR A 165 0.64 9.34 -0.20
N GLN A 166 -0.56 9.14 0.35
CA GLN A 166 -1.49 8.10 -0.14
C GLN A 166 -1.85 8.29 -1.61
N ARG A 167 -2.07 9.53 -2.07
CA ARG A 167 -2.29 9.83 -3.51
C ARG A 167 -1.06 9.53 -4.35
N HIS A 168 0.14 9.76 -3.83
CA HIS A 168 1.38 9.38 -4.50
C HIS A 168 1.49 7.86 -4.64
N THR A 169 1.40 7.11 -3.54
CA THR A 169 1.51 5.65 -3.54
C THR A 169 0.42 4.99 -4.42
N LYS A 170 -0.81 5.52 -4.44
CA LYS A 170 -1.85 5.05 -5.37
C LYS A 170 -1.48 5.24 -6.83
N ARG A 171 -0.84 6.36 -7.19
CA ARG A 171 -0.35 6.61 -8.57
C ARG A 171 0.80 5.67 -8.91
N VAL A 172 1.74 5.47 -7.99
CA VAL A 172 2.83 4.49 -8.16
C VAL A 172 2.26 3.10 -8.37
N ALA A 173 1.31 2.66 -7.53
CA ALA A 173 0.66 1.36 -7.66
C ALA A 173 -0.06 1.18 -9.00
N LEU A 174 -0.75 2.21 -9.49
CA LEU A 174 -1.42 2.16 -10.79
C LEU A 174 -0.41 2.02 -11.96
N VAL A 175 0.68 2.80 -11.92
CA VAL A 175 1.74 2.74 -12.94
C VAL A 175 2.44 1.38 -12.91
N VAL A 176 2.86 0.91 -11.73
CA VAL A 176 3.50 -0.39 -11.58
C VAL A 176 2.55 -1.50 -11.99
N GLY A 177 1.29 -1.48 -11.56
CA GLY A 177 0.28 -2.46 -11.95
C GLY A 177 0.07 -2.51 -13.46
N PHE A 178 0.04 -1.36 -14.13
CA PHE A 178 -0.04 -1.29 -15.59
C PHE A 178 1.21 -1.87 -16.26
N LEU A 179 2.41 -1.51 -15.79
CA LEU A 179 3.67 -2.04 -16.32
C LEU A 179 3.76 -3.56 -16.14
N VAL A 180 3.35 -4.08 -14.98
CA VAL A 180 3.30 -5.52 -14.73
C VAL A 180 2.31 -6.19 -15.67
N ALA A 181 1.07 -5.70 -15.76
CA ALA A 181 0.05 -6.27 -16.65
C ALA A 181 0.51 -6.27 -18.13
N ALA A 182 1.09 -5.17 -18.59
CA ALA A 182 1.63 -5.05 -19.95
C ALA A 182 2.83 -5.97 -20.18
N SER A 183 3.79 -6.02 -19.24
CA SER A 183 4.98 -6.88 -19.36
C SER A 183 4.61 -8.37 -19.42
N LEU A 184 3.64 -8.78 -18.61
CA LEU A 184 3.11 -10.14 -18.58
C LEU A 184 2.10 -10.41 -19.69
N ASN A 185 1.73 -9.41 -20.50
CA ASN A 185 0.65 -9.47 -21.48
C ASN A 185 -0.64 -10.08 -20.89
N ALA A 186 -0.95 -9.71 -19.64
CA ALA A 186 -2.05 -10.26 -18.88
C ALA A 186 -3.31 -9.41 -19.14
N ASP A 187 -4.09 -9.78 -20.14
CA ASP A 187 -5.33 -9.09 -20.48
C ASP A 187 -6.56 -9.80 -19.91
N THR A 188 -7.29 -9.16 -19.00
CA THR A 188 -8.47 -9.76 -18.38
C THR A 188 -9.47 -10.33 -19.39
N ILE A 189 -9.72 -9.59 -20.47
CA ILE A 189 -10.70 -9.98 -21.51
C ILE A 189 -10.22 -11.20 -22.29
N GLY A 190 -8.95 -11.23 -22.73
CA GLY A 190 -8.39 -12.36 -23.46
C GLY A 190 -8.29 -13.60 -22.59
N ILE A 191 -7.74 -13.47 -21.39
CA ILE A 191 -7.66 -14.53 -20.38
C ILE A 191 -9.05 -15.12 -20.09
N SER A 192 -10.04 -14.29 -19.78
CA SER A 192 -11.40 -14.76 -19.47
C SER A 192 -12.07 -15.45 -20.65
N ALA A 193 -11.86 -14.96 -21.87
CA ALA A 193 -12.37 -15.61 -23.08
C ALA A 193 -11.73 -17.00 -23.29
N ASN A 194 -10.43 -17.12 -23.08
CA ASN A 194 -9.70 -18.39 -23.19
C ASN A 194 -10.15 -19.40 -22.12
N LEU A 195 -10.22 -18.98 -20.85
CA LEU A 195 -10.71 -19.84 -19.75
C LEU A 195 -12.17 -20.28 -19.95
N SER A 196 -12.99 -19.45 -20.60
CA SER A 196 -14.39 -19.80 -20.87
C SER A 196 -14.52 -20.83 -22.00
N ARG A 197 -13.65 -20.74 -23.02
CA ARG A 197 -13.68 -21.61 -24.20
C ARG A 197 -12.96 -22.94 -23.98
N ASP A 198 -11.84 -22.92 -23.24
CA ASP A 198 -11.04 -24.11 -22.97
C ASP A 198 -11.33 -24.67 -21.57
N ARG A 199 -12.04 -25.80 -21.55
CA ARG A 199 -12.37 -26.51 -20.31
C ARG A 199 -11.14 -27.12 -19.63
N ALA A 200 -10.19 -27.65 -20.39
CA ALA A 200 -9.00 -28.29 -19.83
C ALA A 200 -8.10 -27.26 -19.13
N MET A 201 -7.91 -26.10 -19.77
CA MET A 201 -7.21 -24.96 -19.17
C MET A 201 -7.89 -24.53 -17.86
N ARG A 202 -9.22 -24.34 -17.88
CA ARG A 202 -9.97 -23.93 -16.70
C ARG A 202 -9.86 -24.94 -15.55
N GLU A 203 -10.03 -26.23 -15.82
CA GLU A 203 -9.93 -27.28 -14.79
C GLU A 203 -8.53 -27.31 -14.15
N ALA A 204 -7.47 -27.11 -14.94
CA ALA A 204 -6.11 -27.04 -14.44
C ALA A 204 -5.87 -25.81 -13.54
N PHE A 205 -6.31 -24.63 -13.97
CA PHE A 205 -6.18 -23.40 -13.18
C PHE A 205 -6.88 -23.52 -11.83
N VAL A 206 -8.10 -24.07 -11.82
CA VAL A 206 -8.84 -24.31 -10.58
C VAL A 206 -8.12 -25.32 -9.68
N ALA A 207 -7.54 -26.38 -10.24
CA ALA A 207 -6.77 -27.36 -9.48
C ALA A 207 -5.52 -26.75 -8.82
N VAL A 208 -4.82 -25.84 -9.51
CA VAL A 208 -3.68 -25.11 -8.90
C VAL A 208 -4.17 -24.12 -7.84
N ALA A 209 -5.23 -23.38 -8.14
CA ALA A 209 -5.83 -22.41 -7.23
C ALA A 209 -6.29 -23.06 -5.91
N GLN A 210 -6.84 -24.28 -5.97
CA GLN A 210 -7.24 -25.06 -4.80
C GLN A 210 -6.07 -25.37 -3.87
N GLY A 211 -4.93 -25.79 -4.43
CA GLY A 211 -3.71 -26.01 -3.64
C GLY A 211 -3.18 -24.72 -3.01
N TYR A 212 -3.28 -23.59 -3.72
CA TYR A 212 -2.82 -22.30 -3.22
C TYR A 212 -3.72 -21.73 -2.11
N ALA A 213 -5.04 -21.93 -2.20
CA ALA A 213 -6.01 -21.46 -1.20
C ALA A 213 -5.86 -22.13 0.18
N GLN A 214 -5.23 -23.31 0.23
CA GLN A 214 -4.94 -24.04 1.47
C GLN A 214 -3.67 -23.55 2.17
N ARG A 215 -2.85 -22.72 1.51
CA ARG A 215 -1.65 -22.15 2.11
C ARG A 215 -2.00 -21.08 3.15
N PRO A 216 -1.07 -20.71 4.05
CA PRO A 216 -1.14 -19.45 4.77
C PRO A 216 -1.21 -18.26 3.81
N ALA A 217 -1.60 -17.09 4.31
CA ALA A 217 -1.60 -15.87 3.51
C ALA A 217 -0.20 -15.64 2.89
N PRO A 218 -0.12 -15.38 1.57
CA PRO A 218 1.15 -15.27 0.89
C PRO A 218 1.92 -14.04 1.35
N VAL A 219 3.24 -14.19 1.48
CA VAL A 219 4.17 -13.12 1.88
C VAL A 219 4.89 -12.63 0.62
N THR A 220 4.98 -11.31 0.44
CA THR A 220 5.56 -10.67 -0.76
C THR A 220 7.00 -11.09 -1.04
N ALA A 221 7.78 -11.40 -0.01
CA ALA A 221 9.16 -11.87 -0.12
C ALA A 221 9.35 -13.08 -1.06
N ASN A 222 8.32 -13.94 -1.20
CA ASN A 222 8.39 -15.15 -2.02
C ASN A 222 7.60 -15.02 -3.34
N ALA A 223 7.14 -13.82 -3.71
CA ALA A 223 6.27 -13.61 -4.87
C ALA A 223 6.82 -14.20 -6.19
N GLY A 224 8.11 -13.99 -6.47
CA GLY A 224 8.76 -14.54 -7.67
C GLY A 224 8.85 -16.06 -7.64
N GLN A 225 9.14 -16.65 -6.47
CA GLN A 225 9.20 -18.10 -6.30
C GLN A 225 7.79 -18.72 -6.45
N ASP A 226 6.78 -18.13 -5.81
CA ASP A 226 5.39 -18.56 -5.93
C ASP A 226 4.89 -18.49 -7.37
N PHE A 227 5.25 -17.44 -8.11
CA PHE A 227 4.89 -17.31 -9.52
C PHE A 227 5.59 -18.35 -10.39
N SER A 228 6.89 -18.60 -10.18
CA SER A 228 7.61 -19.64 -10.91
C SER A 228 7.05 -21.05 -10.63
N ALA A 229 6.74 -21.35 -9.36
CA ALA A 229 6.12 -22.60 -8.97
C ALA A 229 4.72 -22.76 -9.55
N PHE A 230 3.96 -21.67 -9.67
CA PHE A 230 2.68 -21.66 -10.38
C PHE A 230 2.85 -22.01 -11.86
N LEU A 231 3.78 -21.36 -12.56
CA LEU A 231 4.04 -21.66 -13.97
C LEU A 231 4.43 -23.12 -14.17
N ASP A 232 5.29 -23.66 -13.30
CA ASP A 232 5.69 -25.07 -13.33
C ASP A 232 4.49 -26.00 -13.09
N GLU A 233 3.65 -25.70 -12.10
CA GLU A 233 2.49 -26.51 -11.77
C GLU A 233 1.43 -26.49 -12.90
N VAL A 234 1.21 -25.32 -13.51
CA VAL A 234 0.33 -25.19 -14.67
C VAL A 234 0.92 -25.92 -15.87
N GLN A 235 2.21 -25.79 -16.15
CA GLN A 235 2.85 -26.51 -17.26
C GLN A 235 2.76 -28.03 -17.08
N LYS A 236 2.95 -28.54 -15.85
CA LYS A 236 2.81 -29.96 -15.51
C LYS A 236 1.38 -30.46 -15.72
N LYS A 237 0.37 -29.69 -15.29
CA LYS A 237 -1.04 -30.09 -15.38
C LYS A 237 -1.66 -29.83 -16.76
N THR A 238 -1.09 -28.90 -17.53
CA THR A 238 -1.56 -28.51 -18.87
C THR A 238 -0.41 -28.35 -19.87
N PRO A 239 0.23 -29.45 -20.30
CA PRO A 239 1.34 -29.39 -21.25
C PRO A 239 0.97 -28.77 -22.61
N SER A 240 -0.31 -28.88 -22.99
CA SER A 240 -0.85 -28.45 -24.30
C SER A 240 -1.64 -27.14 -24.28
N ALA A 241 -2.10 -26.66 -23.11
CA ALA A 241 -2.93 -25.46 -23.01
C ALA A 241 -2.13 -24.19 -22.69
N GLY A 242 -0.99 -24.32 -21.98
CA GLY A 242 -0.18 -23.18 -21.55
C GLY A 242 -0.94 -22.18 -20.67
N VAL A 243 -0.31 -21.03 -20.42
CA VAL A 243 -0.92 -19.92 -19.65
C VAL A 243 -1.41 -18.89 -20.69
N PRO A 244 -2.67 -18.40 -20.64
CA PRO A 244 -3.22 -17.47 -21.63
C PRO A 244 -2.70 -16.02 -21.43
N MET A 245 -1.39 -15.88 -21.29
CA MET A 245 -0.66 -14.63 -21.02
C MET A 245 0.77 -14.77 -21.58
N GLY A 246 1.51 -13.68 -21.58
CA GLY A 246 2.84 -13.58 -22.18
C GLY A 246 2.81 -13.16 -23.65
N TRP A 247 3.97 -12.71 -24.14
CA TRP A 247 4.17 -12.26 -25.52
C TRP A 247 4.60 -13.44 -26.39
N ASN A 248 3.67 -14.35 -26.69
CA ASN A 248 3.92 -15.57 -27.46
C ASN A 248 2.85 -15.77 -28.56
N GLU A 249 3.08 -16.75 -29.44
CA GLU A 249 2.16 -17.06 -30.55
C GLU A 249 0.75 -17.48 -30.09
N GLY A 250 0.63 -17.98 -28.86
CA GLY A 250 -0.67 -18.32 -28.24
C GLY A 250 -1.45 -17.11 -27.72
N ASN A 251 -0.83 -15.92 -27.64
CA ASN A 251 -1.45 -14.66 -27.26
C ASN A 251 -0.99 -13.52 -28.19
N PRO A 252 -1.34 -13.60 -29.49
CA PRO A 252 -0.84 -12.66 -30.49
C PRO A 252 -1.41 -11.26 -30.26
N LEU A 253 -0.69 -10.25 -30.76
CA LEU A 253 -1.21 -8.89 -30.85
C LEU A 253 -2.45 -8.88 -31.76
N PRO A 254 -3.59 -8.37 -31.27
CA PRO A 254 -4.79 -8.34 -32.08
C PRO A 254 -4.65 -7.33 -33.23
N THR A 255 -5.17 -7.70 -34.40
CA THR A 255 -5.22 -6.83 -35.57
C THR A 255 -6.50 -5.99 -35.56
N GLY A 256 -6.39 -4.72 -35.97
CA GLY A 256 -7.52 -3.80 -36.11
C GLY A 256 -7.90 -3.07 -34.82
N PHE A 257 -8.61 -1.95 -34.99
CA PHE A 257 -8.90 -1.00 -33.90
C PHE A 257 -9.62 -1.64 -32.70
N TRP A 258 -10.70 -2.39 -32.93
CA TRP A 258 -11.49 -2.99 -31.85
C TRP A 258 -10.73 -4.07 -31.07
N GLY A 259 -9.86 -4.81 -31.74
CA GLY A 259 -9.00 -5.80 -31.09
C GLY A 259 -7.97 -5.13 -30.18
N ILE A 260 -7.31 -4.09 -30.67
CA ILE A 260 -6.36 -3.29 -29.87
C ILE A 260 -7.08 -2.62 -28.69
N LEU A 261 -8.26 -2.04 -28.91
CA LEU A 261 -9.04 -1.41 -27.84
C LEU A 261 -9.43 -2.42 -26.76
N SER A 262 -9.93 -3.61 -27.15
CA SER A 262 -10.24 -4.70 -26.21
C SER A 262 -9.01 -5.13 -25.40
N LYS A 263 -7.83 -5.23 -26.04
CA LYS A 263 -6.57 -5.52 -25.38
C LYS A 263 -6.20 -4.46 -24.35
N LEU A 264 -6.28 -3.18 -24.72
CA LEU A 264 -5.99 -2.07 -23.82
C LEU A 264 -6.95 -2.03 -22.63
N VAL A 265 -8.25 -2.27 -22.86
CA VAL A 265 -9.24 -2.38 -21.78
C VAL A 265 -8.92 -3.59 -20.89
N GLY A 266 -8.56 -4.73 -21.46
CA GLY A 266 -8.19 -5.94 -20.71
C GLY A 266 -6.96 -5.72 -19.83
N LEU A 267 -5.91 -5.07 -20.36
CA LEU A 267 -4.72 -4.68 -19.60
C LEU A 267 -5.06 -3.68 -18.49
N PHE A 268 -5.93 -2.70 -18.78
CA PHE A 268 -6.40 -1.74 -17.80
C PHE A 268 -7.19 -2.40 -16.65
N LEU A 269 -8.05 -3.37 -16.97
CA LEU A 269 -8.77 -4.16 -15.97
C LEU A 269 -7.81 -4.96 -15.08
N THR A 270 -6.77 -5.57 -15.66
CA THR A 270 -5.75 -6.28 -14.87
C THR A 270 -4.93 -5.31 -14.00
N ALA A 271 -4.54 -4.16 -14.56
CA ALA A 271 -3.80 -3.13 -13.82
C ALA A 271 -4.60 -2.61 -12.62
N THR A 272 -5.89 -2.31 -12.81
CA THR A 272 -6.78 -1.84 -11.73
C THR A 272 -7.03 -2.95 -10.70
N ALA A 273 -7.26 -4.19 -11.14
CA ALA A 273 -7.38 -5.34 -10.23
C ALA A 273 -6.13 -5.51 -9.35
N THR A 274 -4.94 -5.30 -9.92
CA THR A 274 -3.65 -5.40 -9.22
C THR A 274 -3.54 -4.38 -8.08
N THR A 275 -4.15 -3.19 -8.21
CA THR A 275 -4.11 -2.16 -7.16
C THR A 275 -4.87 -2.54 -5.88
N LEU A 276 -5.74 -3.56 -5.91
CA LEU A 276 -6.42 -4.06 -4.72
C LEU A 276 -5.50 -4.87 -3.79
N GLY A 277 -4.36 -5.32 -4.30
CA GLY A 277 -3.34 -6.04 -3.55
C GLY A 277 -3.61 -7.52 -3.35
N ALA A 278 -2.56 -8.28 -3.03
CA ALA A 278 -2.61 -9.74 -2.95
C ALA A 278 -3.56 -10.24 -1.85
N SER A 279 -3.58 -9.59 -0.68
CA SER A 279 -4.43 -10.01 0.45
C SER A 279 -5.92 -10.03 0.10
N PHE A 280 -6.40 -9.02 -0.64
CA PHE A 280 -7.77 -8.96 -1.11
C PHE A 280 -8.14 -10.17 -1.99
N TRP A 281 -7.30 -10.46 -2.98
CA TRP A 281 -7.53 -11.57 -3.92
C TRP A 281 -7.38 -12.94 -3.26
N PHE A 282 -6.49 -13.07 -2.27
CA PHE A 282 -6.34 -14.29 -1.49
C PHE A 282 -7.59 -14.59 -0.66
N ASP A 283 -8.12 -13.59 0.04
CA ASP A 283 -9.37 -13.74 0.81
C ASP A 283 -10.56 -14.07 -0.10
N LEU A 284 -10.63 -13.43 -1.28
CA LEU A 284 -11.66 -13.72 -2.26
C LEU A 284 -11.50 -15.15 -2.81
N LEU A 285 -10.27 -15.60 -3.10
CA LEU A 285 -10.00 -16.96 -3.56
C LEU A 285 -10.49 -17.99 -2.54
N LYS A 286 -10.19 -17.81 -1.25
CA LYS A 286 -10.66 -18.73 -0.19
C LYS A 286 -12.19 -18.77 -0.13
N LYS A 287 -12.86 -17.63 -0.23
CA LYS A 287 -14.34 -17.57 -0.26
C LYS A 287 -14.90 -18.34 -1.46
N LEU A 288 -14.36 -18.13 -2.66
CA LEU A 288 -14.79 -18.84 -3.87
C LEU A 288 -14.52 -20.36 -3.79
N MET A 289 -13.37 -20.76 -3.25
CA MET A 289 -13.03 -22.18 -3.02
C MET A 289 -14.01 -22.87 -2.07
N ASN A 290 -14.33 -22.21 -0.95
CA ASN A 290 -15.30 -22.74 0.00
C ASN A 290 -16.68 -22.90 -0.65
N MET A 291 -17.15 -21.90 -1.41
CA MET A 291 -18.41 -21.99 -2.16
C MET A 291 -18.40 -23.09 -3.22
N ARG A 292 -17.26 -23.32 -3.88
CA ARG A 292 -17.14 -24.41 -4.86
C ARG A 292 -17.29 -25.78 -4.19
N SER A 293 -16.69 -25.96 -3.01
CA SER A 293 -16.75 -27.23 -2.27
C SER A 293 -18.17 -27.56 -1.78
N THR A 294 -19.00 -26.55 -1.49
CA THR A 294 -20.40 -26.77 -1.08
C THR A 294 -21.32 -27.10 -2.27
N VAL A 295 -21.03 -26.54 -3.45
CA VAL A 295 -21.82 -26.78 -4.69
C VAL A 295 -21.44 -28.09 -5.38
N LYS A 296 -20.19 -28.55 -5.24
CA LYS A 296 -19.70 -29.82 -5.79
C LYS A 296 -19.11 -30.68 -4.67
N PRO A 297 -19.92 -31.51 -3.99
CA PRO A 297 -19.42 -32.49 -3.03
C PRO A 297 -18.45 -33.46 -3.74
N GLU A 298 -17.38 -33.84 -3.06
CA GLU A 298 -16.49 -34.92 -3.47
C GLU A 298 -17.31 -36.23 -3.60
N PRO A 299 -17.08 -37.09 -4.60
CA PRO A 299 -17.82 -38.34 -4.69
C PRO A 299 -17.60 -39.16 -3.41
N ALA A 300 -18.69 -39.58 -2.78
CA ALA A 300 -18.65 -40.41 -1.58
C ALA A 300 -17.73 -41.63 -1.83
N PRO A 301 -16.90 -42.04 -0.85
CA PRO A 301 -16.04 -43.20 -1.01
C PRO A 301 -16.90 -44.40 -1.42
N ALA A 302 -16.49 -45.08 -2.49
CA ALA A 302 -17.21 -46.21 -3.06
C ALA A 302 -17.53 -47.21 -1.94
N THR A 303 -18.83 -47.43 -1.69
CA THR A 303 -19.27 -48.47 -0.77
C THR A 303 -18.79 -49.81 -1.30
N THR A 304 -17.80 -50.39 -0.62
CA THR A 304 -17.33 -51.76 -0.85
C THR A 304 -18.55 -52.68 -0.91
N PRO A 305 -18.73 -53.51 -1.96
CA PRO A 305 -19.82 -54.46 -2.00
C PRO A 305 -19.70 -55.39 -0.81
N ALA A 306 -20.76 -55.48 0.00
CA ALA A 306 -20.86 -56.46 1.06
C ALA A 306 -20.65 -57.85 0.45
N ALA A 307 -19.61 -58.55 0.91
CA ALA A 307 -19.39 -59.94 0.55
C ALA A 307 -20.63 -60.76 0.93
N SER A 308 -21.33 -61.29 -0.07
CA SER A 308 -22.37 -62.29 0.13
C SER A 308 -21.72 -63.54 0.69
N GLY A 309 -21.91 -63.78 1.99
CA GLY A 309 -21.55 -65.02 2.65
C GLY A 309 -22.34 -66.20 2.08
N GLN A 310 -21.64 -67.33 2.00
CA GLN A 310 -22.12 -68.66 1.61
C GLN A 310 -23.23 -69.17 2.54
#